data_AF-A0A7Y9XHH6-F1
#
_entry.id   AF-A0A7Y9XHH6-F1
#
_cell.length_a   1.000
_cell.length_b   1.000
_cell.length_c   1.000
_cell.angle_alpha   90.00
_cell.angle_beta   90.00
_cell.angle_gamma   90.00
#
_symmetry.space_group_name_H-M   'P 1'
#
loop_
_entity.id
_entity.type
_entity.pdbx_description
1 polymer ?
#
loop_
_entity_poly.entity_id
_entity_poly.type
_entity_poly.pdbx_seq_one_letter_code
_entity_poly.pdbx_strand_id
1 'polypeptide(L)'
;MALADTLTAVGTVSLARCGGRPFGTHLFSVWPGAAFAATAFPVRCTPGDNLAIHVAVAQAPPGSALVVDVAGEAEYGYVDELLAVAASTRGVRGIVLDGCVRDIAAIVRCELPVFGAGVAVREAGHEAGGSVGRQISMTAGGPAPLPVRRGDWIVADDDGVVCLPRGQVGSIITETLDSISREREIIDAVYAGESTLDLLGLDPSRVAGWEGGGDRSRRGGTGRSRTLGALRDASAHGVEGRSAGRPRISPRSAVGDAYRGD
;
A
#
# COMPACT_ATOMS: atom_id res chain seq x y z
N MET A 1 11.04 16.52 -0.79
CA MET A 1 9.84 15.67 -0.66
C MET A 1 10.11 14.71 0.49
N ALA A 2 9.21 14.59 1.47
CA ALA A 2 9.46 13.70 2.61
C ALA A 2 9.44 12.25 2.13
N LEU A 3 10.24 11.36 2.76
CA LEU A 3 10.36 9.95 2.37
C LEU A 3 8.99 9.24 2.26
N ALA A 4 8.05 9.58 3.14
CA ALA A 4 6.68 9.09 3.11
C ALA A 4 5.96 9.43 1.79
N ASP A 5 6.05 10.69 1.33
CA ASP A 5 5.39 11.13 0.10
C ASP A 5 5.97 10.39 -1.11
N THR A 6 7.29 10.20 -1.15
CA THR A 6 7.94 9.42 -2.20
C THR A 6 7.45 7.98 -2.21
N LEU A 7 7.39 7.33 -1.03
CA LEU A 7 6.93 5.95 -0.89
C LEU A 7 5.47 5.78 -1.30
N THR A 8 4.59 6.70 -0.91
CA THR A 8 3.19 6.71 -1.36
C THR A 8 3.08 6.94 -2.87
N ALA A 9 3.93 7.80 -3.45
CA ALA A 9 3.88 8.11 -4.88
C ALA A 9 4.35 6.96 -5.78
N VAL A 10 5.32 6.14 -5.36
CA VAL A 10 5.80 5.00 -6.15
C VAL A 10 4.86 3.78 -6.10
N GLY A 11 4.02 3.69 -5.05
CA GLY A 11 2.99 2.66 -4.90
C GLY A 11 3.51 1.31 -4.41
N THR A 12 2.60 0.49 -3.91
CA THR A 12 2.91 -0.81 -3.28
C THR A 12 3.46 -1.81 -4.29
N VAL A 13 2.90 -1.90 -5.51
CA VAL A 13 3.30 -2.87 -6.53
C VAL A 13 4.76 -2.69 -6.94
N SER A 14 5.16 -1.45 -7.24
CA SER A 14 6.54 -1.12 -7.64
C SER A 14 7.53 -1.40 -6.51
N LEU A 15 7.13 -1.14 -5.26
CA LEU A 15 7.94 -1.46 -4.07
C LEU A 15 8.09 -2.98 -3.87
N ALA A 16 7.00 -3.75 -4.02
CA ALA A 16 7.02 -5.20 -3.87
C ALA A 16 7.94 -5.87 -4.89
N ARG A 17 7.94 -5.38 -6.14
CA ARG A 17 8.86 -5.85 -7.21
C ARG A 17 10.34 -5.64 -6.88
N CYS A 18 10.65 -4.66 -6.02
CA CYS A 18 12.02 -4.26 -5.69
C CYS A 18 12.42 -4.63 -4.25
N GLY A 19 11.82 -5.69 -3.69
CA GLY A 19 12.20 -6.24 -2.38
C GLY A 19 11.33 -5.79 -1.21
N GLY A 20 10.30 -4.96 -1.46
CA GLY A 20 9.21 -4.77 -0.54
C GLY A 20 8.47 -6.09 -0.28
N ARG A 21 8.02 -6.29 0.95
CA ARG A 21 7.41 -7.55 1.38
C ARG A 21 5.89 -7.38 1.52
N PRO A 22 5.08 -7.93 0.60
CA PRO A 22 3.63 -7.78 0.65
C PRO A 22 3.03 -8.53 1.84
N PHE A 23 2.00 -7.94 2.45
CA PHE A 23 1.13 -8.64 3.40
C PHE A 23 0.17 -9.57 2.65
N GLY A 24 -0.69 -10.27 3.38
CA GLY A 24 -1.70 -11.16 2.80
C GLY A 24 -2.68 -10.41 1.90
N THR A 25 -3.14 -11.07 0.85
CA THR A 25 -4.04 -10.51 -0.18
C THR A 25 -5.43 -10.18 0.33
N HIS A 26 -5.75 -10.58 1.56
CA HIS A 26 -7.02 -10.31 2.22
C HIS A 26 -7.08 -8.93 2.86
N LEU A 27 -5.97 -8.16 2.90
CA LEU A 27 -5.95 -6.81 3.43
C LEU A 27 -6.22 -5.78 2.34
N PHE A 28 -7.35 -5.07 2.45
CA PHE A 28 -7.79 -4.08 1.48
C PHE A 28 -8.16 -2.77 2.16
N SER A 29 -8.13 -1.67 1.39
CA SER A 29 -8.56 -0.37 1.86
C SER A 29 -10.06 -0.40 2.21
N VAL A 30 -10.40 0.14 3.37
CA VAL A 30 -11.81 0.26 3.80
C VAL A 30 -12.61 1.19 2.86
N TRP A 31 -11.91 2.03 2.09
CA TRP A 31 -12.49 2.88 1.06
C TRP A 31 -11.51 3.13 -0.10
N PRO A 32 -12.01 3.23 -1.36
CA PRO A 32 -11.15 3.39 -2.53
C PRO A 32 -10.36 4.70 -2.52
N GLY A 33 -9.09 4.64 -2.92
CA GLY A 33 -8.19 5.78 -2.99
C GLY A 33 -7.48 6.10 -1.67
N ALA A 34 -7.71 5.31 -0.62
CA ALA A 34 -6.94 5.41 0.61
C ALA A 34 -5.48 5.00 0.35
N ALA A 35 -4.52 5.84 0.70
CA ALA A 35 -3.12 5.51 0.60
C ALA A 35 -2.29 6.23 1.67
N PHE A 36 -1.23 5.57 2.14
CA PHE A 36 -0.27 6.18 3.06
C PHE A 36 1.08 5.48 3.02
N ALA A 37 2.10 6.17 3.55
CA ALA A 37 3.35 5.56 3.93
C ALA A 37 3.80 6.10 5.31
N ALA A 38 4.18 5.21 6.21
CA ALA A 38 4.62 5.57 7.56
C ALA A 38 5.44 4.46 8.22
N THR A 39 6.20 4.80 9.26
CA THR A 39 6.89 3.79 10.07
C THR A 39 5.91 3.04 10.97
N ALA A 40 6.06 1.72 11.08
CA ALA A 40 5.23 0.84 11.88
C ALA A 40 5.40 1.09 13.38
N PHE A 41 4.26 1.14 14.06
CA PHE A 41 4.09 0.88 15.48
C PHE A 41 3.28 -0.42 15.62
N PRO A 42 3.96 -1.57 15.82
CA PRO A 42 3.28 -2.86 15.94
C PRO A 42 2.33 -2.94 17.13
N VAL A 43 1.24 -3.68 17.00
CA VAL A 43 0.25 -3.93 18.04
C VAL A 43 -0.17 -5.39 17.92
N ARG A 44 -0.21 -6.10 19.04
CA ARG A 44 -0.83 -7.43 19.10
C ARG A 44 -1.94 -7.42 20.11
N CYS A 45 -3.13 -7.76 19.64
CA CYS A 45 -4.32 -7.90 20.46
C CYS A 45 -4.44 -9.33 21.00
N THR A 46 -5.19 -9.46 22.10
CA THR A 46 -5.79 -10.75 22.47
C THR A 46 -7.00 -11.00 21.55
N PRO A 47 -7.28 -12.25 21.11
CA PRO A 47 -8.46 -12.55 20.31
C PRO A 47 -9.75 -11.96 20.89
N GLY A 48 -10.47 -11.18 20.07
CA GLY A 48 -11.73 -10.54 20.43
C GLY A 48 -11.61 -9.31 21.35
N ASP A 49 -10.39 -8.78 21.54
CA ASP A 49 -10.15 -7.64 22.42
C ASP A 49 -9.29 -6.55 21.75
N ASN A 50 -9.63 -5.27 21.90
CA ASN A 50 -8.93 -4.15 21.26
C ASN A 50 -8.24 -3.19 22.26
N LEU A 51 -8.10 -3.55 23.55
CA LEU A 51 -7.43 -2.70 24.54
C LEU A 51 -6.03 -2.27 24.08
N ALA A 52 -5.28 -3.19 23.46
CA ALA A 52 -3.95 -2.92 22.92
C ALA A 52 -3.95 -1.81 21.85
N ILE A 53 -5.04 -1.67 21.06
CA ILE A 53 -5.18 -0.62 20.06
C ILE A 53 -5.38 0.73 20.73
N HIS A 54 -6.24 0.82 21.75
CA HIS A 54 -6.39 2.05 22.55
C HIS A 54 -5.07 2.50 23.17
N VAL A 55 -4.31 1.57 23.75
CA VAL A 55 -2.97 1.83 24.28
C VAL A 55 -2.02 2.31 23.18
N ALA A 56 -2.08 1.71 21.99
CA ALA A 56 -1.25 2.11 20.85
C ALA A 56 -1.58 3.52 20.37
N VAL A 57 -2.86 3.90 20.25
CA VAL A 57 -3.29 5.26 19.89
C VAL A 57 -2.74 6.29 20.89
N ALA A 58 -2.69 5.96 22.17
CA ALA A 58 -2.14 6.86 23.19
C ALA A 58 -0.61 7.03 23.14
N GLN A 59 0.13 6.02 22.66
CA GLN A 59 1.60 5.93 22.75
C GLN A 59 2.34 6.06 21.41
N ALA A 60 1.66 5.83 20.29
CA ALA A 60 2.29 5.83 18.98
C ALA A 60 2.82 7.24 18.65
N PRO A 61 4.06 7.36 18.14
CA PRO A 61 4.56 8.65 17.68
C PRO A 61 3.67 9.22 16.57
N PRO A 62 3.36 10.53 16.58
CA PRO A 62 2.71 11.17 15.45
C PRO A 62 3.48 10.90 14.16
N GLY A 63 2.78 10.60 13.07
CA GLY A 63 3.37 10.21 11.80
C GLY A 63 3.55 8.70 11.59
N SER A 64 3.30 7.88 12.61
CA SER A 64 3.43 6.41 12.52
C SER A 64 2.14 5.74 12.01
N ALA A 65 2.27 4.47 11.58
CA ALA A 65 1.14 3.61 11.28
C ALA A 65 0.98 2.52 12.35
N LEU A 66 -0.25 2.27 12.78
CA LEU A 66 -0.52 1.11 13.61
C LEU A 66 -0.60 -0.13 12.73
N VAL A 67 0.17 -1.17 13.08
CA VAL A 67 0.10 -2.47 12.40
C VAL A 67 -0.36 -3.49 13.42
N VAL A 68 -1.55 -4.05 13.22
CA VAL A 68 -2.30 -4.77 14.24
C VAL A 68 -2.46 -6.23 13.84
N ASP A 69 -1.95 -7.11 14.70
CA ASP A 69 -2.19 -8.55 14.66
C ASP A 69 -3.27 -8.89 15.70
N VAL A 70 -4.43 -9.37 15.25
CA VAL A 70 -5.55 -9.76 16.13
C VAL A 70 -5.53 -11.25 16.51
N ALA A 71 -4.39 -11.91 16.28
CA ALA A 71 -4.17 -13.33 16.58
C ALA A 71 -5.17 -14.27 15.89
N GLY A 72 -5.58 -13.93 14.66
CA GLY A 72 -6.39 -14.79 13.79
C GLY A 72 -7.90 -14.74 14.03
N GLU A 73 -8.37 -13.86 14.92
CA GLU A 73 -9.79 -13.77 15.29
C GLU A 73 -10.49 -12.62 14.57
N ALA A 74 -10.98 -12.87 13.36
CA ALA A 74 -11.54 -11.84 12.46
C ALA A 74 -13.05 -11.57 12.66
N GLU A 75 -13.71 -12.21 13.63
CA GLU A 75 -15.17 -12.09 13.82
C GLU A 75 -15.60 -10.83 14.61
N TYR A 76 -14.66 -9.95 14.98
CA TYR A 76 -14.92 -8.72 15.73
C TYR A 76 -14.45 -7.48 14.96
N GLY A 77 -15.18 -6.37 15.10
CA GLY A 77 -14.76 -5.05 14.64
C GLY A 77 -13.82 -4.42 15.66
N TYR A 78 -12.50 -4.52 15.44
CA TYR A 78 -11.48 -4.03 16.38
C TYR A 78 -11.26 -2.52 16.30
N VAL A 79 -11.53 -1.92 15.14
CA VAL A 79 -11.44 -0.49 14.89
C VAL A 79 -12.78 0.02 14.42
N ASP A 80 -13.25 1.08 15.05
CA ASP A 80 -14.54 1.72 14.85
C ASP A 80 -14.40 3.24 14.67
N GLU A 81 -15.51 3.99 14.70
CA GLU A 81 -15.49 5.45 14.62
C GLU A 81 -14.63 6.07 15.72
N LEU A 82 -14.79 5.63 16.98
CA LEU A 82 -14.10 6.21 18.12
C LEU A 82 -12.58 6.04 18.00
N LEU A 83 -12.12 4.83 17.70
CA LEU A 83 -10.69 4.56 17.52
C LEU A 83 -10.12 5.28 16.30
N ALA A 84 -10.86 5.35 15.18
CA ALA A 84 -10.41 6.06 13.99
C ALA A 84 -10.26 7.57 14.25
N VAL A 85 -11.24 8.21 14.90
CA VAL A 85 -11.17 9.62 15.29
C VAL A 85 -10.00 9.85 16.26
N ALA A 86 -9.84 9.00 17.27
CA ALA A 86 -8.79 9.12 18.25
C ALA A 86 -7.39 8.98 17.62
N ALA A 87 -7.21 7.98 16.75
CA ALA A 87 -5.96 7.75 16.02
C ALA A 87 -5.61 8.93 15.10
N SER A 88 -6.58 9.40 14.31
CA SER A 88 -6.40 10.56 13.43
C SER A 88 -6.02 11.82 14.22
N THR A 89 -6.72 12.09 15.33
CA THR A 89 -6.45 13.23 16.22
C THR A 89 -5.04 13.16 16.85
N ARG A 90 -4.52 11.95 17.10
CA ARG A 90 -3.16 11.72 17.61
C ARG A 90 -2.08 11.77 16.52
N GLY A 91 -2.46 11.97 15.26
CA GLY A 91 -1.54 12.05 14.13
C GLY A 91 -1.05 10.69 13.63
N VAL A 92 -1.78 9.61 13.90
CA VAL A 92 -1.55 8.32 13.23
C VAL A 92 -1.84 8.50 11.74
N ARG A 93 -0.95 8.00 10.88
CA ARG A 93 -1.04 8.15 9.42
C ARG A 93 -1.91 7.10 8.74
N GLY A 94 -2.11 5.96 9.40
CA GLY A 94 -2.95 4.88 8.91
C GLY A 94 -2.95 3.71 9.88
N ILE A 95 -3.93 2.83 9.72
CA ILE A 95 -4.06 1.59 10.48
C ILE A 95 -4.12 0.43 9.49
N VAL A 96 -3.29 -0.59 9.71
CA VAL A 96 -3.38 -1.89 9.02
C VAL A 96 -3.67 -2.93 10.07
N LEU A 97 -4.74 -3.70 9.91
CA LEU A 97 -5.10 -4.77 10.83
C LEU A 97 -5.36 -6.07 10.08
N ASP A 98 -4.76 -7.16 10.58
CA ASP A 98 -5.10 -8.51 10.17
C ASP A 98 -6.38 -8.97 10.89
N GLY A 99 -7.47 -8.25 10.63
CA GLY A 99 -8.75 -8.36 11.34
C GLY A 99 -9.81 -7.45 10.75
N CYS A 100 -11.02 -7.48 11.33
CA CYS A 100 -12.16 -6.72 10.82
C CYS A 100 -12.36 -5.37 11.52
N VAL A 101 -13.02 -4.46 10.81
CA VAL A 101 -13.40 -3.12 11.29
C VAL A 101 -14.93 -2.97 11.38
N ARG A 102 -15.42 -1.91 12.02
CA ARG A 102 -16.83 -1.48 11.99
C ARG A 102 -16.95 0.00 11.66
N ASP A 103 -18.18 0.50 11.48
CA ASP A 103 -18.48 1.91 11.24
C ASP A 103 -17.79 2.52 10.00
N ILE A 104 -17.77 1.79 8.90
CA ILE A 104 -17.10 2.17 7.64
C ILE A 104 -17.40 3.62 7.22
N ALA A 105 -18.68 4.00 7.22
CA ALA A 105 -19.10 5.34 6.81
C ALA A 105 -18.49 6.44 7.70
N ALA A 106 -18.24 6.16 8.98
CA ALA A 106 -17.58 7.08 9.89
C ALA A 106 -16.06 7.13 9.70
N ILE A 107 -15.43 5.97 9.53
CA ILE A 107 -13.99 5.87 9.24
C ILE A 107 -13.66 6.69 7.97
N VAL A 108 -14.49 6.59 6.93
CA VAL A 108 -14.34 7.37 5.69
C VAL A 108 -14.35 8.88 5.96
N ARG A 109 -15.26 9.36 6.82
CA ARG A 109 -15.36 10.80 7.16
C ARG A 109 -14.14 11.32 7.91
N CYS A 110 -13.40 10.45 8.59
CA CYS A 110 -12.19 10.81 9.33
C CYS A 110 -10.97 10.97 8.41
N GLU A 111 -11.08 10.55 7.14
CA GLU A 111 -10.00 10.53 6.14
C GLU A 111 -8.73 9.80 6.62
N LEU A 112 -8.86 8.93 7.63
CA LEU A 112 -7.79 8.06 8.10
C LEU A 112 -7.76 6.81 7.21
N PRO A 113 -6.64 6.51 6.53
CA PRO A 113 -6.49 5.26 5.80
C PRO A 113 -6.52 4.07 6.76
N VAL A 114 -7.48 3.17 6.56
CA VAL A 114 -7.61 1.93 7.32
C VAL A 114 -7.66 0.76 6.35
N PHE A 115 -6.86 -0.25 6.61
CA PHE A 115 -6.74 -1.47 5.82
C PHE A 115 -7.04 -2.67 6.71
N GLY A 116 -8.04 -3.46 6.34
CA GLY A 116 -8.53 -4.58 7.14
C GLY A 116 -8.83 -5.81 6.30
N ALA A 117 -9.11 -6.91 7.00
CA ALA A 117 -9.50 -8.19 6.41
C ALA A 117 -11.01 -8.30 6.09
N GLY A 118 -11.81 -7.34 6.56
CA GLY A 118 -13.26 -7.42 6.46
C GLY A 118 -13.99 -6.40 7.34
N VAL A 119 -15.32 -6.55 7.39
CA VAL A 119 -16.22 -5.76 8.23
C VAL A 119 -16.97 -6.69 9.15
N ALA A 120 -16.99 -6.40 10.45
CA ALA A 120 -17.68 -7.19 11.45
C ALA A 120 -18.51 -6.30 12.36
N VAL A 121 -19.77 -6.67 12.57
CA VAL A 121 -20.72 -5.91 13.42
C VAL A 121 -20.43 -6.14 14.91
N ARG A 122 -19.88 -7.30 15.28
CA ARG A 122 -19.64 -7.68 16.66
C ARG A 122 -18.53 -6.83 17.26
N GLU A 123 -18.79 -6.25 18.42
CA GLU A 123 -17.84 -5.39 19.15
C GLU A 123 -16.78 -6.22 19.88
N ALA A 124 -15.52 -5.79 19.78
CA ALA A 124 -14.42 -6.35 20.57
C ALA A 124 -14.50 -5.88 22.04
N GLY A 125 -14.07 -6.73 22.98
CA GLY A 125 -13.85 -6.33 24.37
C GLY A 125 -12.61 -5.45 24.56
N HIS A 126 -12.35 -5.02 25.79
CA HIS A 126 -11.23 -4.13 26.12
C HIS A 126 -10.61 -4.42 27.49
N GLU A 127 -10.59 -5.67 27.93
CA GLU A 127 -10.16 -6.11 29.26
C GLU A 127 -9.01 -7.14 29.22
N ALA A 128 -8.76 -7.78 28.07
CA ALA A 128 -7.88 -8.95 27.95
C ALA A 128 -6.42 -8.61 27.61
N GLY A 129 -6.07 -7.33 27.45
CA GLY A 129 -4.69 -6.87 27.29
C GLY A 129 -4.12 -7.07 25.87
N GLY A 130 -2.81 -7.33 25.80
CA GLY A 130 -2.06 -7.45 24.55
C GLY A 130 -0.67 -6.84 24.65
N SER A 131 -0.05 -6.50 23.52
CA SER A 131 1.27 -5.87 23.51
C SER A 131 1.40 -4.78 22.47
N VAL A 132 2.16 -3.73 22.79
CA VAL A 132 2.44 -2.62 21.89
C VAL A 132 3.93 -2.47 21.62
N GLY A 133 4.25 -2.31 20.34
CA GLY A 133 5.57 -2.09 19.80
C GLY A 133 6.62 -3.16 20.07
N ARG A 134 6.16 -4.37 20.36
CA ARG A 134 6.93 -5.60 20.24
C ARG A 134 6.84 -6.09 18.79
N GLN A 135 7.79 -6.90 18.35
CA GLN A 135 7.67 -7.51 17.02
C GLN A 135 6.40 -8.36 16.96
N ILE A 136 5.63 -8.19 15.90
CA ILE A 136 4.46 -9.03 15.57
C ILE A 136 4.73 -9.78 14.27
N SER A 137 3.86 -10.74 13.94
CA SER A 137 3.91 -11.47 12.67
C SER A 137 2.59 -11.26 11.94
N MET A 138 2.64 -10.64 10.76
CA MET A 138 1.48 -10.45 9.90
C MET A 138 1.36 -11.61 8.91
N THR A 139 0.14 -11.95 8.51
CA THR A 139 -0.05 -12.83 7.36
C THR A 139 0.57 -12.21 6.11
N ALA A 140 1.24 -13.03 5.30
CA ALA A 140 1.96 -12.61 4.11
C ALA A 140 1.46 -13.37 2.88
N GLY A 141 1.66 -12.82 1.68
CA GLY A 141 1.37 -13.51 0.41
C GLY A 141 2.29 -14.70 0.09
N GLY A 142 3.09 -15.17 1.05
CA GLY A 142 4.10 -16.22 0.88
C GLY A 142 3.98 -17.34 1.94
N PRO A 143 4.93 -18.29 1.98
CA PRO A 143 4.81 -19.52 2.77
C PRO A 143 5.00 -19.33 4.28
N ALA A 144 5.39 -18.14 4.74
CA ALA A 144 5.66 -17.86 6.15
C ALA A 144 5.11 -16.48 6.55
N PRO A 145 4.68 -16.32 7.81
CA PRO A 145 4.30 -15.01 8.36
C PRO A 145 5.46 -14.00 8.29
N LEU A 146 5.12 -12.74 8.11
CA LEU A 146 6.06 -11.65 7.93
C LEU A 146 6.26 -10.89 9.25
N PRO A 147 7.49 -10.83 9.80
CA PRO A 147 7.74 -10.10 11.03
C PRO A 147 7.75 -8.59 10.79
N VAL A 148 6.99 -7.85 11.59
CA VAL A 148 6.94 -6.38 11.56
C VAL A 148 7.54 -5.82 12.84
N ARG A 149 8.49 -4.89 12.70
CA ARG A 149 9.20 -4.26 13.81
C ARG A 149 8.96 -2.75 13.82
N ARG A 150 9.18 -2.13 14.98
CA ARG A 150 9.23 -0.67 15.08
C ARG A 150 10.22 -0.08 14.07
N GLY A 151 9.75 0.90 13.31
CA GLY A 151 10.57 1.63 12.33
C GLY A 151 10.62 1.00 10.93
N ASP A 152 10.10 -0.22 10.74
CA ASP A 152 9.85 -0.72 9.38
C ASP A 152 8.83 0.20 8.69
N TRP A 153 8.94 0.39 7.38
CA TRP A 153 8.01 1.23 6.65
C TRP A 153 6.84 0.42 6.15
N ILE A 154 5.64 0.93 6.35
CA ILE A 154 4.40 0.40 5.81
C ILE A 154 3.95 1.34 4.73
N VAL A 155 3.71 0.80 3.55
CA VAL A 155 3.12 1.51 2.42
C VAL A 155 1.85 0.76 2.06
N ALA A 156 0.77 1.50 1.90
CA ALA A 156 -0.53 0.94 1.54
C ALA A 156 -1.21 1.85 0.52
N ASP A 157 -1.89 1.22 -0.43
CA ASP A 157 -2.74 1.82 -1.46
C ASP A 157 -3.80 0.79 -1.87
N ASP A 158 -4.59 1.07 -2.91
CA ASP A 158 -5.68 0.18 -3.34
C ASP A 158 -5.23 -1.23 -3.77
N ASP A 159 -3.94 -1.45 -4.05
CA ASP A 159 -3.41 -2.77 -4.41
C ASP A 159 -3.04 -3.62 -3.19
N GLY A 160 -3.00 -3.03 -1.99
CA GLY A 160 -2.80 -3.73 -0.72
C GLY A 160 -1.78 -3.06 0.19
N VAL A 161 -1.00 -3.87 0.92
CA VAL A 161 -0.05 -3.39 1.93
C VAL A 161 1.31 -4.04 1.73
N VAL A 162 2.38 -3.24 1.76
CA VAL A 162 3.77 -3.66 1.66
C VAL A 162 4.58 -3.15 2.85
N CYS A 163 5.41 -4.03 3.41
CA CYS A 163 6.36 -3.70 4.45
C CYS A 163 7.79 -3.63 3.88
N LEU A 164 8.49 -2.54 4.16
CA LEU A 164 9.90 -2.34 3.83
C LEU A 164 10.71 -2.40 5.12
N PRO A 165 11.62 -3.38 5.28
CA PRO A 165 12.49 -3.44 6.44
C PRO A 165 13.30 -2.15 6.58
N ARG A 166 13.34 -1.57 7.78
CA ARG A 166 13.96 -0.25 8.03
C ARG A 166 15.39 -0.08 7.52
N GLY A 167 16.17 -1.18 7.47
CA GLY A 167 17.55 -1.18 6.97
C GLY A 167 17.71 -1.33 5.45
N GLN A 168 16.61 -1.49 4.71
CA GLN A 168 16.60 -1.76 3.26
C GLN A 168 15.85 -0.69 2.46
N VAL A 169 15.17 0.25 3.12
CA VAL A 169 14.32 1.26 2.45
C VAL A 169 15.07 2.03 1.37
N GLY A 170 16.31 2.43 1.62
CA GLY A 170 17.11 3.21 0.66
C GLY A 170 17.44 2.44 -0.63
N SER A 171 17.81 1.16 -0.52
CA SER A 171 18.08 0.33 -1.70
C SER A 171 16.80 0.03 -2.46
N ILE A 172 15.71 -0.32 -1.76
CA ILE A 172 14.41 -0.61 -2.37
C ILE A 172 13.92 0.59 -3.17
N ILE A 173 13.94 1.81 -2.61
CA ILE A 173 13.48 3.00 -3.33
C ILE A 173 14.31 3.28 -4.58
N THR A 174 15.64 3.13 -4.48
CA THR A 174 16.53 3.36 -5.62
C THR A 174 16.19 2.40 -6.75
N GLU A 175 16.08 1.10 -6.44
CA GLU A 175 15.70 0.07 -7.42
C GLU A 175 14.28 0.29 -7.98
N THR A 176 13.34 0.74 -7.14
CA THR A 176 11.96 1.04 -7.54
C THR A 176 11.91 2.18 -8.55
N LEU A 177 12.65 3.27 -8.34
CA LEU A 177 12.66 4.42 -9.27
C LEU A 177 13.27 4.04 -10.63
N ASP A 178 14.33 3.24 -10.63
CA ASP A 178 14.94 2.70 -11.85
C ASP A 178 13.99 1.72 -12.57
N SER A 179 13.25 0.92 -11.81
CA SER A 179 12.24 0.00 -12.36
C SER A 179 11.08 0.75 -13.03
N ILE A 180 10.51 1.75 -12.35
CA ILE A 180 9.41 2.59 -12.89
C ILE A 180 9.83 3.28 -14.19
N SER A 181 11.06 3.78 -14.26
CA SER A 181 11.58 4.45 -15.47
C SER A 181 11.60 3.50 -16.67
N ARG A 182 12.08 2.26 -16.48
CA ARG A 182 12.09 1.23 -17.54
C ARG A 182 10.69 0.76 -17.92
N GLU A 183 9.80 0.59 -16.95
CA GLU A 183 8.41 0.21 -17.22
C GLU A 183 7.67 1.30 -18.00
N ARG A 184 7.99 2.57 -17.75
CA ARG A 184 7.42 3.69 -18.51
C ARG A 184 7.79 3.63 -19.99
N GLU A 185 9.04 3.32 -20.32
CA GLU A 185 9.49 3.17 -21.71
C GLU A 185 8.71 2.06 -22.43
N ILE A 186 8.47 0.93 -21.75
CA ILE A 186 7.68 -0.18 -22.29
C ILE A 186 6.22 0.26 -22.51
N ILE A 187 5.61 0.94 -21.54
CA ILE A 187 4.24 1.45 -21.66
C ILE A 187 4.10 2.43 -22.83
N ASP A 188 5.05 3.35 -22.99
CA ASP A 188 5.03 4.32 -24.08
C ASP A 188 5.18 3.63 -25.45
N ALA A 189 5.99 2.57 -25.55
CA ALA A 189 6.10 1.76 -26.77
C ALA A 189 4.79 0.98 -27.07
N VAL A 190 4.11 0.46 -26.04
CA VAL A 190 2.78 -0.14 -26.20
C VAL A 190 1.76 0.88 -26.72
N TYR A 191 1.77 2.12 -26.19
CA TYR A 191 0.92 3.19 -26.73
C TYR A 191 1.26 3.55 -28.18
N ALA A 192 2.52 3.36 -28.60
CA ALA A 192 2.96 3.52 -29.99
C ALA A 192 2.58 2.34 -30.90
N GLY A 193 1.93 1.29 -30.36
CA GLY A 193 1.43 0.13 -31.09
C GLY A 193 2.38 -1.06 -31.14
N GLU A 194 3.47 -1.05 -30.36
CA GLU A 194 4.33 -2.22 -30.21
C GLU A 194 3.64 -3.30 -29.34
N SER A 195 3.92 -4.57 -29.65
CA SER A 195 3.32 -5.70 -28.93
C SER A 195 4.10 -5.99 -27.65
N THR A 196 3.39 -6.31 -26.57
CA THR A 196 4.00 -6.80 -25.32
C THR A 196 4.76 -8.10 -25.52
N LEU A 197 4.38 -8.94 -26.50
CA LEU A 197 5.14 -10.16 -26.82
C LEU A 197 6.55 -9.82 -27.31
N ASP A 198 6.66 -8.83 -28.19
CA ASP A 198 7.94 -8.40 -28.78
C ASP A 198 8.79 -7.66 -27.74
N LEU A 199 8.18 -6.68 -27.05
CA LEU A 199 8.85 -5.81 -26.07
C LEU A 199 9.40 -6.58 -24.86
N LEU A 200 8.64 -7.58 -24.40
CA LEU A 200 9.01 -8.39 -23.22
C LEU A 200 9.66 -9.73 -23.60
N GLY A 201 9.87 -10.00 -24.89
CA GLY A 201 10.47 -11.24 -25.37
C GLY A 201 9.70 -12.50 -24.95
N LEU A 202 8.36 -12.42 -24.92
CA LEU A 202 7.51 -13.51 -24.45
C LEU A 202 7.35 -14.57 -25.55
N ASP A 203 7.30 -15.82 -25.13
CA ASP A 203 7.10 -16.98 -26.01
C ASP A 203 5.61 -17.36 -26.06
N PRO A 204 4.85 -16.92 -27.09
CA PRO A 204 3.42 -17.21 -27.18
C PRO A 204 3.14 -18.66 -27.55
N SER A 205 4.14 -19.43 -28.01
CA SER A 205 3.95 -20.84 -28.41
C SER A 205 3.53 -21.75 -27.23
N ARG A 206 3.74 -21.28 -26.01
CA ARG A 206 3.34 -21.97 -24.77
C ARG A 206 1.84 -21.83 -24.45
N VAL A 207 1.12 -20.99 -25.18
CA VAL A 207 -0.31 -20.73 -24.94
C VAL A 207 -1.13 -21.45 -26.00
N ALA A 208 -1.98 -22.39 -25.55
CA ALA A 208 -2.91 -23.08 -26.44
C ALA A 208 -3.87 -22.07 -27.10
N GLY A 209 -4.09 -22.22 -28.41
CA GLY A 209 -4.94 -21.31 -29.19
C GLY A 209 -4.21 -20.08 -29.76
N TRP A 210 -2.88 -19.99 -29.61
CA TRP A 210 -2.11 -19.00 -30.36
C TRP A 210 -2.05 -19.37 -31.84
N GLU A 211 -2.73 -18.59 -32.68
CA GLU A 211 -2.81 -18.81 -34.14
C GLU A 211 -1.65 -18.18 -34.93
N GLY A 212 -0.72 -17.52 -34.23
CA GLY A 212 0.36 -16.73 -34.84
C GLY A 212 -0.03 -15.26 -35.01
N GLY A 213 0.92 -14.36 -34.73
CA GLY A 213 0.77 -12.95 -35.03
C GLY A 213 0.88 -12.75 -36.54
N GLY A 214 -0.14 -12.14 -37.15
CA GLY A 214 -0.18 -11.85 -38.58
C GLY A 214 1.16 -11.34 -39.11
N ASP A 215 1.64 -12.03 -40.13
CA ASP A 215 2.89 -11.83 -40.86
C ASP A 215 3.32 -10.35 -41.00
N ARG A 216 4.27 -9.91 -40.18
CA ARG A 216 4.96 -8.60 -40.33
C ARG A 216 6.09 -8.65 -41.36
N SER A 217 6.23 -9.71 -42.17
CA SER A 217 7.27 -9.80 -43.23
C SER A 217 7.11 -8.81 -44.39
N ARG A 218 6.09 -7.93 -44.38
CA ARG A 218 5.84 -6.95 -45.47
C ARG A 218 6.24 -5.49 -45.20
N ARG A 219 6.97 -5.19 -44.11
CA ARG A 219 7.65 -3.88 -43.99
C ARG A 219 9.16 -4.09 -44.00
N GLY A 220 9.74 -3.94 -45.19
CA GLY A 220 11.19 -4.01 -45.39
C GLY A 220 11.94 -2.96 -44.57
N GLY A 221 13.05 -3.40 -43.96
CA GLY A 221 13.95 -2.53 -43.22
C GLY A 221 14.82 -3.31 -42.24
N THR A 222 15.89 -3.91 -42.76
CA THR A 222 17.12 -4.39 -42.11
C THR A 222 17.15 -4.41 -40.58
N GLY A 223 17.17 -5.62 -40.02
CA GLY A 223 17.19 -5.87 -38.59
C GLY A 223 18.42 -5.33 -37.84
N ARG A 224 18.22 -5.18 -36.54
CA ARG A 224 19.22 -5.35 -35.49
C ARG A 224 18.49 -5.73 -34.20
N SER A 225 18.74 -6.96 -33.74
CA SER A 225 18.44 -7.38 -32.38
C SER A 225 19.12 -6.41 -31.42
N ARG A 226 18.32 -5.62 -30.68
CA ARG A 226 18.78 -4.88 -29.53
C ARG A 226 18.39 -5.68 -28.30
N THR A 227 19.28 -6.57 -27.88
CA THR A 227 19.32 -6.98 -26.48
C THR A 227 19.45 -5.73 -25.61
N LEU A 228 18.71 -5.70 -24.49
CA LEU A 228 18.58 -4.61 -23.50
C LEU A 228 19.89 -4.15 -22.80
N GLY A 229 21.05 -4.30 -23.44
CA GLY A 229 22.35 -3.88 -22.93
C GLY A 229 22.77 -2.44 -23.27
N ALA A 230 21.93 -1.63 -23.93
CA ALA A 230 22.34 -0.34 -24.49
C ALA A 230 21.35 0.82 -24.22
N LEU A 231 20.86 0.93 -22.99
CA LEU A 231 20.25 2.16 -22.46
C LEU A 231 21.15 2.77 -21.37
N ARG A 232 22.43 2.90 -21.69
CA ARG A 232 23.37 3.78 -21.00
C ARG A 232 23.77 4.84 -22.03
N ASP A 233 23.77 6.09 -21.60
CA ASP A 233 24.13 7.30 -22.34
C ASP A 233 23.05 7.91 -23.25
N ALA A 234 22.14 8.66 -22.62
CA ALA A 234 21.65 9.92 -23.17
C ALA A 234 21.19 10.82 -22.01
N SER A 235 22.12 11.63 -21.49
CA SER A 235 21.82 12.69 -20.53
C SER A 235 21.16 13.89 -21.21
N ALA A 236 20.38 14.60 -20.39
CA ALA A 236 19.99 16.00 -20.51
C ALA A 236 19.03 16.34 -21.67
N HIS A 237 17.79 16.71 -21.32
CA HIS A 237 17.15 17.97 -21.73
C HIS A 237 15.98 18.25 -20.77
N GLY A 238 15.89 19.50 -20.32
CA GLY A 238 14.95 19.94 -19.29
C GLY A 238 13.50 19.92 -19.76
N VAL A 239 12.59 19.70 -18.81
CA VAL A 239 11.15 19.84 -19.02
C VAL A 239 10.59 20.76 -17.95
N GLU A 240 10.21 21.95 -18.41
CA GLU A 240 9.44 22.94 -17.68
C GLU A 240 8.06 22.39 -17.31
N GLY A 241 7.60 22.77 -16.11
CA GLY A 241 6.39 22.26 -15.50
C GLY A 241 5.10 22.63 -16.21
N ARG A 242 4.12 21.75 -16.09
CA ARG A 242 2.70 22.10 -16.13
C ARG A 242 1.96 21.32 -15.05
N SER A 243 1.42 22.05 -14.08
CA SER A 243 0.54 21.54 -13.04
C SER A 243 -0.85 21.28 -13.62
N ALA A 244 -1.27 20.01 -13.68
CA ALA A 244 -2.68 19.66 -13.86
C ALA A 244 -3.34 19.56 -12.48
N GLY A 245 -4.30 20.44 -12.22
CA GLY A 245 -5.01 20.54 -10.95
C GLY A 245 -5.84 19.28 -10.64
N ARG A 246 -5.68 18.76 -9.43
CA ARG A 246 -6.62 17.78 -8.86
C ARG A 246 -7.90 18.50 -8.39
N PRO A 247 -9.08 17.89 -8.52
CA PRO A 247 -10.31 18.45 -7.98
C PRO A 247 -10.24 18.49 -6.45
N ARG A 248 -10.49 19.67 -5.88
CA ARG A 248 -10.64 19.88 -4.43
C ARG A 248 -11.98 19.31 -4.01
N ILE A 249 -11.97 18.22 -3.23
CA ILE A 249 -13.12 17.87 -2.40
C ILE A 249 -12.99 18.70 -1.12
N SER A 250 -13.97 19.57 -0.88
CA SER A 250 -14.01 20.46 0.29
C SER A 250 -14.45 19.69 1.54
N PRO A 251 -13.76 19.79 2.69
CA PRO A 251 -14.29 19.26 3.94
C PRO A 251 -15.34 20.24 4.47
N ARG A 252 -16.62 19.90 4.35
CA ARG A 252 -17.65 20.54 5.17
C ARG A 252 -17.74 19.79 6.49
N SER A 253 -17.26 20.46 7.52
CA SER A 253 -17.41 20.14 8.93
C SER A 253 -18.87 19.89 9.31
N ALA A 254 -19.16 18.69 9.79
CA ALA A 254 -20.39 18.40 10.53
C ALA A 254 -20.15 17.24 11.51
N VAL A 255 -19.23 17.44 12.47
CA VAL A 255 -19.05 16.49 13.60
C VAL A 255 -19.00 17.24 14.95
N GLY A 256 -19.03 18.58 14.96
CA GLY A 256 -19.06 19.36 16.21
C GLY A 256 -20.43 19.41 16.90
N ASP A 257 -21.53 19.19 16.17
CA ASP A 257 -22.87 19.54 16.66
C ASP A 257 -23.70 18.35 17.17
N ALA A 258 -23.24 17.11 16.98
CA ALA A 258 -24.01 15.92 17.39
C ALA A 258 -23.75 15.47 18.85
N TYR A 259 -22.71 16.01 19.52
CA TYR A 259 -22.29 15.59 20.86
C TYR A 259 -22.26 16.72 21.90
N ARG A 260 -22.80 17.90 21.58
CA ARG A 260 -23.08 18.95 22.57
C ARG A 260 -24.59 19.07 22.75
N GLY A 261 -25.13 18.28 23.68
CA GLY A 261 -26.45 18.48 24.27
C GLY A 261 -26.29 19.09 25.67
N ASP A 262 -27.12 20.11 25.91
CA ASP A 262 -27.35 20.95 27.10
C ASP A 262 -26.90 20.44 28.49
#